data_AF-A0A1A9D9F9-F1
#
_entry.id   AF-A0A1A9D9F9-F1
#
_cell.length_a   1.000
_cell.length_b   1.000
_cell.length_c   1.000
_cell.angle_alpha   90.00
_cell.angle_beta   90.00
_cell.angle_gamma   90.00
#
_symmetry.space_group_name_H-M   'P 1'
#
loop_
_entity.id
_entity.type
_entity.pdbx_description
1 polymer ?
#
loop_
_entity_poly.entity_id
_entity_poly.type
_entity_poly.pdbx_seq_one_letter_code
_entity_poly.pdbx_strand_id
1 'polypeptide(L)'
;MSTDAFDLGLQALLAAPTRAHTILTCVAAALRDEDPLVPLTLDVLNEVLHRTALVLTAGLPDVVADEAIERAAQALPTIHPGETPDAYALRVTHAAKGI
;
A
#
# COMPACT_ATOMS: atom_id res chain seq x y z
N MET A 1 -32.76 4.61 -12.15
CA MET A 1 -31.94 5.08 -11.02
C MET A 1 -32.17 6.56 -10.87
N SER A 2 -32.47 7.07 -9.67
CA SER A 2 -32.55 8.52 -9.45
C SER A 2 -31.14 9.10 -9.40
N THR A 3 -31.01 10.38 -9.76
CA THR A 3 -29.74 11.13 -9.71
C THR A 3 -29.07 11.02 -8.33
N ASP A 4 -29.87 11.07 -7.25
CA ASP A 4 -29.38 10.95 -5.87
C ASP A 4 -28.67 9.62 -5.57
N ALA A 5 -29.15 8.51 -6.15
CA ALA A 5 -28.54 7.19 -5.94
C ALA A 5 -27.21 7.05 -6.69
N PHE A 6 -27.09 7.71 -7.84
CA PHE A 6 -25.84 7.78 -8.59
C PHE A 6 -24.80 8.66 -7.87
N ASP A 7 -25.21 9.83 -7.39
CA ASP A 7 -24.32 10.75 -6.68
C ASP A 7 -23.81 10.15 -5.37
N LEU A 8 -24.66 9.46 -4.60
CA LEU A 8 -24.25 8.71 -3.42
C LEU A 8 -23.27 7.58 -3.76
N GLY A 9 -23.53 6.84 -4.85
CA GLY A 9 -22.64 5.77 -5.30
C GLY A 9 -21.27 6.29 -5.73
N LEU A 10 -21.24 7.40 -6.46
CA LEU A 10 -20.01 8.07 -6.87
C LEU A 10 -19.26 8.62 -5.66
N GLN A 11 -19.95 9.25 -4.71
CA GLN A 11 -19.34 9.75 -3.49
C GLN A 11 -18.74 8.61 -2.64
N ALA A 12 -19.40 7.46 -2.56
CA ALA A 12 -18.87 6.28 -1.88
C ALA A 12 -17.63 5.71 -2.60
N LEU A 13 -17.63 5.67 -3.94
CA LEU A 13 -16.47 5.23 -4.72
C LEU A 13 -15.28 6.17 -4.60
N LEU A 14 -15.52 7.49 -4.57
CA LEU A 14 -14.47 8.49 -4.42
C LEU A 14 -13.94 8.61 -2.98
N ALA A 15 -14.74 8.24 -1.98
CA ALA A 15 -14.34 8.24 -0.57
C ALA A 15 -13.65 6.93 -0.13
N ALA A 16 -13.81 5.84 -0.90
CA ALA A 16 -13.16 4.58 -0.59
C ALA A 16 -11.65 4.67 -0.86
N PRO A 17 -10.79 4.19 0.04
CA PRO A 17 -9.36 4.12 -0.22
C PRO A 17 -9.10 3.24 -1.45
N THR A 18 -8.19 3.69 -2.31
CA THR A 18 -7.77 2.91 -3.48
C THR A 18 -7.10 1.61 -3.03
N ARG A 19 -7.10 0.57 -3.88
CA ARG A 19 -6.39 -0.68 -3.56
C ARG A 19 -4.90 -0.45 -3.32
N ALA A 20 -4.29 0.47 -4.09
CA ALA A 20 -2.90 0.89 -3.89
C ALA A 20 -2.69 1.53 -2.50
N HIS A 21 -3.60 2.40 -2.07
CA HIS A 21 -3.58 2.97 -0.72
C HIS A 21 -3.66 1.87 0.35
N THR A 22 -4.55 0.89 0.18
CA THR A 22 -4.66 -0.26 1.09
C THR A 22 -3.38 -1.07 1.14
N ILE A 23 -2.77 -1.37 -0.01
CA ILE A 23 -1.48 -2.10 -0.08
C ILE A 23 -0.41 -1.37 0.72
N LEU A 24 -0.20 -0.07 0.47
CA LEU A 24 0.83 0.69 1.17
C LEU A 24 0.57 0.82 2.67
N THR A 25 -0.69 0.96 3.07
CA THR A 25 -1.06 1.01 4.50
C THR A 25 -0.76 -0.31 5.20
N CYS A 26 -1.08 -1.45 4.56
CA CYS A 26 -0.76 -2.76 5.10
C CYS A 26 0.75 -3.05 5.10
N VAL A 27 1.49 -2.59 4.08
CA VAL A 27 2.95 -2.68 4.05
C VAL A 27 3.56 -1.89 5.20
N ALA A 28 3.10 -0.65 5.43
CA ALA A 28 3.57 0.16 6.56
C ALA A 28 3.27 -0.51 7.90
N ALA A 29 2.10 -1.15 8.05
CA ALA A 29 1.79 -1.91 9.25
C ALA A 29 2.73 -3.11 9.43
N ALA A 30 2.92 -3.92 8.39
CA ALA A 30 3.79 -5.09 8.43
C ALA A 30 5.26 -4.73 8.70
N LEU A 31 5.75 -3.62 8.17
CA LEU A 31 7.11 -3.12 8.45
C LEU A 31 7.31 -2.73 9.92
N ARG A 32 6.25 -2.30 10.62
CA ARG A 32 6.33 -1.99 12.05
C ARG A 32 6.39 -3.23 12.95
N ASP A 33 6.03 -4.39 12.40
CA ASP A 33 6.14 -5.67 13.09
C ASP A 33 7.54 -6.31 12.92
N GLU A 34 8.38 -5.76 12.03
CA GLU A 34 9.77 -6.17 11.85
C GLU A 34 10.68 -5.66 12.99
N ASP A 35 11.86 -6.26 13.15
CA ASP A 35 12.79 -5.90 14.22
C ASP A 35 13.24 -4.43 14.11
N PRO A 36 12.90 -3.56 15.09
CA PRO A 36 13.21 -2.14 15.03
C PRO A 36 14.70 -1.82 15.20
N LEU A 37 15.51 -2.78 15.68
CA LEU A 37 16.94 -2.61 15.92
C LEU A 37 17.79 -2.95 14.69
N VAL A 38 17.21 -3.59 13.69
CA VAL A 38 17.90 -4.01 12.47
C VAL A 38 17.57 -3.03 11.33
N PRO A 39 18.57 -2.51 10.60
CA PRO A 39 18.32 -1.70 9.43
C PRO A 39 17.48 -2.45 8.39
N LEU A 40 16.52 -1.75 7.78
CA LEU A 40 15.71 -2.30 6.71
C LEU A 40 16.60 -2.61 5.49
N THR A 41 16.51 -3.84 5.01
CA THR A 41 17.17 -4.27 3.78
C THR A 41 16.17 -4.33 2.63
N LEU A 42 16.68 -4.31 1.40
CA LEU A 42 15.84 -4.50 0.21
C LEU A 42 15.17 -5.87 0.21
N ASP A 43 15.84 -6.90 0.71
CA ASP A 43 15.28 -8.26 0.77
C ASP A 43 14.08 -8.32 1.72
N VAL A 44 14.19 -7.70 2.91
CA VAL A 44 13.09 -7.62 3.87
C VAL A 44 11.93 -6.81 3.30
N LEU A 45 12.22 -5.65 2.67
CA LEU A 45 11.17 -4.85 2.04
C LEU A 45 10.46 -5.64 0.92
N ASN A 46 11.21 -6.30 0.04
CA ASN A 46 10.65 -7.08 -1.06
C ASN A 46 9.76 -8.22 -0.56
N GLU A 47 10.18 -8.90 0.51
CA GLU A 47 9.38 -9.96 1.14
C GLU A 47 8.08 -9.40 1.74
N VAL A 48 8.16 -8.29 2.47
CA VAL A 48 6.98 -7.62 3.04
C VAL A 48 6.02 -7.15 1.94
N LEU A 49 6.54 -6.57 0.86
CA LEU A 49 5.77 -6.14 -0.30
C LEU A 49 5.07 -7.33 -0.97
N HIS A 50 5.82 -8.40 -1.25
CA HIS A 50 5.29 -9.59 -1.91
C HIS A 50 4.19 -10.26 -1.09
N ARG A 51 4.44 -10.50 0.20
CA ARG A 51 3.47 -11.09 1.13
C ARG A 51 2.20 -10.26 1.22
N THR A 52 2.35 -8.94 1.39
CA THR A 52 1.20 -8.02 1.51
C THR A 52 0.39 -7.95 0.23
N ALA A 53 1.06 -7.82 -0.92
CA ALA A 53 0.42 -7.76 -2.22
C ALA A 53 -0.38 -9.05 -2.48
N LEU A 54 0.24 -10.21 -2.28
CA LEU A 54 -0.40 -11.51 -2.50
C LEU A 54 -1.68 -11.69 -1.68
N VAL A 55 -1.66 -11.29 -0.41
CA VAL A 55 -2.85 -11.39 0.47
C VAL A 55 -3.96 -10.44 0.01
N LEU A 56 -3.61 -9.21 -0.36
CA LEU A 56 -4.60 -8.18 -0.71
C LEU A 56 -5.16 -8.29 -2.12
N THR A 57 -4.41 -8.93 -3.03
CA THR A 57 -4.86 -9.16 -4.40
C THR A 57 -5.46 -10.55 -4.61
N ALA A 58 -5.46 -11.41 -3.57
CA ALA A 58 -6.09 -12.72 -3.62
C ALA A 58 -7.56 -12.64 -4.04
N GLY A 59 -7.90 -13.35 -5.12
CA GLY A 59 -9.27 -13.41 -5.65
C GLY A 59 -9.68 -12.22 -6.50
N LEU A 60 -8.79 -11.26 -6.75
CA LEU A 60 -9.01 -10.21 -7.75
C LEU A 60 -8.71 -10.73 -9.16
N PRO A 61 -9.34 -10.15 -10.20
CA PRO A 61 -8.89 -10.34 -11.57
C PRO A 61 -7.46 -9.81 -11.75
N ASP A 62 -6.63 -10.52 -12.52
CA ASP A 62 -5.20 -10.21 -12.71
C ASP A 62 -4.95 -8.74 -13.07
N VAL A 63 -5.70 -8.20 -14.05
CA VAL A 63 -5.57 -6.80 -14.49
C VAL A 63 -5.79 -5.80 -13.34
N VAL A 64 -6.68 -6.13 -12.41
CA VAL A 64 -6.98 -5.28 -11.25
C VAL A 64 -5.91 -5.42 -10.17
N ALA A 65 -5.36 -6.62 -10.00
CA ALA A 65 -4.24 -6.86 -9.10
C ALA A 65 -2.99 -6.13 -9.58
N ASP A 66 -2.66 -6.25 -10.86
CA ASP A 66 -1.49 -5.63 -11.49
C ASP A 66 -1.56 -4.11 -11.40
N GLU A 67 -2.70 -3.49 -11.73
CA GLU A 67 -2.87 -2.04 -11.63
C GLU A 67 -2.68 -1.52 -10.20
N ALA A 68 -3.22 -2.24 -9.21
CA ALA A 68 -3.07 -1.87 -7.81
C ALA A 68 -1.61 -1.99 -7.33
N ILE A 69 -0.91 -3.05 -7.74
CA ILE A 69 0.49 -3.29 -7.42
C ILE A 69 1.38 -2.25 -8.10
N GLU A 70 1.17 -1.96 -9.39
CA GLU A 70 1.93 -0.97 -10.14
C GLU A 70 1.78 0.43 -9.54
N ARG A 71 0.55 0.85 -9.21
CA ARG A 71 0.32 2.13 -8.53
C ARG A 71 0.99 2.20 -7.16
N ALA A 72 0.90 1.13 -6.37
CA ALA A 72 1.58 1.07 -5.07
C ALA A 72 3.10 1.18 -5.25
N ALA A 73 3.67 0.46 -6.21
CA ALA A 73 5.09 0.47 -6.51
C ALA A 73 5.59 1.86 -6.94
N GLN A 74 4.82 2.58 -7.76
CA GLN A 74 5.16 3.95 -8.20
C GLN A 74 5.19 4.95 -7.05
N ALA A 75 4.41 4.71 -6.00
CA ALA A 75 4.35 5.57 -4.83
C ALA A 75 5.37 5.18 -3.74
N LEU A 76 6.08 4.07 -3.87
CA LEU A 76 7.04 3.64 -2.85
C LEU A 76 8.22 4.63 -2.74
N PRO A 77 8.57 5.05 -1.52
CA PRO A 77 9.77 5.86 -1.30
C PRO A 77 11.05 5.03 -1.50
N THR A 78 12.13 5.69 -1.91
CA THR A 78 13.47 5.08 -1.92
C THR A 78 13.96 4.82 -0.49
N ILE A 79 14.52 3.64 -0.22
CA ILE A 79 15.18 3.31 1.05
C ILE A 79 16.47 4.13 1.20
N HIS A 80 16.71 4.65 2.40
CA HIS A 80 17.96 5.31 2.76
C HIS A 80 18.92 4.35 3.48
N PRO A 81 20.25 4.55 3.36
CA PRO A 81 21.23 3.74 4.09
C PRO A 81 21.01 3.81 5.61
N GLY A 82 20.88 2.64 6.26
CA GLY A 82 20.69 2.55 7.71
C GLY A 82 19.28 2.91 8.21
N GLU A 83 18.32 3.11 7.30
CA GLU A 83 16.93 3.40 7.66
C GLU A 83 16.31 2.21 8.40
N THR A 84 15.60 2.49 9.49
CA THR A 84 14.88 1.45 10.25
C THR A 84 13.53 1.14 9.59
N PRO A 85 12.96 -0.05 9.82
CA PRO A 85 11.64 -0.41 9.30
C PRO A 85 10.55 0.60 9.67
N ASP A 86 10.53 1.09 10.91
CA ASP A 86 9.54 2.08 11.38
C ASP A 86 9.69 3.45 10.69
N ALA A 87 10.93 3.93 10.49
CA ALA A 87 11.19 5.17 9.77
C ALA A 87 10.71 5.09 8.31
N TYR A 88 10.97 3.96 7.66
CA TYR A 88 10.49 3.71 6.30
C TYR A 88 8.95 3.57 6.27
N ALA A 89 8.35 2.84 7.22
CA ALA A 89 6.90 2.67 7.35
C ALA A 89 6.15 4.00 7.49
N LEU A 90 6.72 4.97 8.23
CA LEU A 90 6.17 6.32 8.32
C LEU A 90 6.13 6.99 6.95
N ARG A 91 7.22 6.91 6.17
CA ARG A 91 7.27 7.48 4.81
C ARG A 91 6.31 6.79 3.86
N VAL A 92 6.17 5.47 3.94
CA VAL A 92 5.16 4.71 3.17
C VAL A 92 3.75 5.18 3.52
N THR A 93 3.45 5.40 4.81
CA THR A 93 2.15 5.95 5.25
C THR A 93 1.91 7.35 4.67
N HIS A 94 2.94 8.19 4.59
CA HIS A 94 2.84 9.51 3.96
C HIS A 94 2.62 9.40 2.45
N ALA A 95 3.30 8.48 1.76
CA ALA A 95 3.10 8.23 0.34
C ALA A 95 1.68 7.75 0.04
N ALA A 96 1.12 6.86 0.87
CA ALA A 96 -0.25 6.36 0.73
C ALA A 96 -1.30 7.48 0.76
N LYS A 97 -1.07 8.57 1.50
CA LYS A 97 -2.00 9.73 1.55
C LYS A 97 -2.01 10.55 0.25
N GLY A 98 -1.02 10.37 -0.62
CA GLY A 98 -0.92 11.07 -1.91
C GLY A 98 -1.67 10.37 -3.06
N ILE A 99 -2.36 9.26 -2.78
CA ILE A 99 -3.00 8.35 -3.74
C ILE A 99 -4.41 8.00 -3.29
#